data_AF-A0A7S2MP70-F1
#
_entry.id   AF-A0A7S2MP70-F1
#
_cell.length_a   1.000
_cell.length_b   1.000
_cell.length_c   1.000
_cell.angle_alpha   90.00
_cell.angle_beta   90.00
_cell.angle_gamma   90.00
#
_symmetry.space_group_name_H-M   'P 1'
#
loop_
_entity.id
_entity.type
_entity.pdbx_description
1 polymer ?
#
loop_
_entity_poly.entity_id
_entity_poly.type
_entity_poly.pdbx_seq_one_letter_code
_entity_poly.pdbx_strand_id
1 'polypeptide(L)'
;MSFSLAFASKSRAFVSQRASLIHGSSLRMASMTAAPGMTQKERFLFDLNGYIIVRGALSSEEVTALNTCVDNHANEAVSRSSTPLKNAKQAGAFGDKGARRDMGGMLGWEDGDSFRKLLAHPKLAPYLVDLLGEGYRLDHQPLAL
;
A
#
# COMPACT_ATOMS: atom_id res chain seq x y z
N MET A 1 25.57 49.60 51.63
CA MET A 1 24.22 49.20 52.07
C MET A 1 23.21 50.17 51.47
N SER A 2 22.43 49.76 50.47
CA SER A 2 21.12 50.32 50.16
C SER A 2 20.43 49.49 49.07
N PHE A 3 19.10 49.45 49.15
CA PHE A 3 18.16 48.62 48.41
C PHE A 3 17.79 49.19 47.03
N SER A 4 17.23 48.29 46.22
CA SER A 4 15.99 48.46 45.44
C SER A 4 16.08 48.59 43.90
N LEU A 5 15.14 47.84 43.33
CA LEU A 5 14.78 47.55 41.95
C LEU A 5 14.17 48.78 41.24
N ALA A 6 14.41 48.92 39.93
CA ALA A 6 13.61 49.78 39.06
C ALA A 6 13.30 49.08 37.74
N PHE A 7 12.01 48.95 37.45
CA PHE A 7 11.43 48.46 36.20
C PHE A 7 11.33 49.63 35.22
N ALA A 8 11.71 49.43 33.95
CA ALA A 8 11.52 50.44 32.90
C ALA A 8 10.89 49.82 31.65
N SER A 9 9.62 50.18 31.46
CA SER A 9 8.82 50.02 30.25
C SER A 9 9.39 50.85 29.10
N LYS A 10 9.37 50.31 27.87
CA LYS A 10 9.26 51.11 26.63
C LYS A 10 8.53 50.34 25.53
N SER A 11 7.39 50.92 25.13
CA SER A 11 6.53 50.50 24.02
C SER A 11 7.01 51.04 22.67
N ARG A 12 6.72 50.24 21.63
CA ARG A 12 6.48 50.53 20.19
C ARG A 12 7.58 51.16 19.33
N ALA A 13 7.92 50.44 18.24
CA ALA A 13 7.77 50.97 16.88
C ALA A 13 7.58 49.81 15.87
N PHE A 14 6.57 49.97 15.03
CA PHE A 14 6.18 49.09 13.92
C PHE A 14 7.03 49.48 12.70
N VAL A 15 7.77 48.55 12.11
CA VAL A 15 8.37 48.75 10.78
C VAL A 15 7.98 47.55 9.91
N SER A 16 7.12 47.88 8.94
CA SER A 16 6.74 47.06 7.81
C SER A 16 7.92 46.91 6.85
N GLN A 17 8.32 45.68 6.52
CA GLN A 17 9.05 45.43 5.28
C GLN A 17 8.89 43.99 4.76
N ARG A 18 8.12 43.93 3.66
CA ARG A 18 8.27 43.11 2.45
C ARG A 18 8.04 41.59 2.50
N ALA A 19 6.93 41.25 1.84
CA ALA A 19 6.55 39.97 1.29
C ALA A 19 7.68 39.27 0.51
N SER A 20 7.84 37.97 0.79
CA SER A 20 8.44 37.00 -0.12
C SER A 20 7.39 35.94 -0.41
N LEU A 21 7.14 35.71 -1.69
CA LEU A 21 6.17 34.78 -2.25
C LEU A 21 6.57 33.33 -1.93
N ILE A 22 5.94 32.73 -0.93
CA ILE A 22 5.85 31.27 -0.84
C ILE A 22 4.50 30.88 -1.43
N HIS A 23 4.54 30.33 -2.65
CA HIS A 23 3.43 29.60 -3.25
C HIS A 23 3.16 28.38 -2.38
N GLY A 24 2.37 28.58 -1.33
CA GLY A 24 1.75 27.51 -0.56
C GLY A 24 0.65 26.90 -1.41
N SER A 25 1.02 26.01 -2.32
CA SER A 25 0.08 25.05 -2.88
C SER A 25 -0.39 24.18 -1.72
N SER A 26 -1.48 24.61 -1.09
CA SER A 26 -2.27 23.80 -0.18
C SER A 26 -2.72 22.57 -0.96
N LEU A 27 -1.93 21.49 -0.86
CA LEU A 27 -2.39 20.16 -1.18
C LEU A 27 -3.57 19.93 -0.22
N ARG A 28 -4.78 20.13 -0.74
CA ARG A 28 -5.97 19.50 -0.16
C ARG A 28 -5.66 18.01 -0.17
N MET A 29 -5.18 17.50 0.95
CA MET A 29 -5.35 16.11 1.32
C MET A 29 -6.86 15.89 1.24
N ALA A 30 -7.31 15.34 0.13
CA ALA A 30 -8.66 14.84 0.04
C ALA A 30 -8.79 13.88 1.22
N SER A 31 -9.57 14.27 2.23
CA SER A 31 -9.99 13.38 3.29
C SER A 31 -10.87 12.33 2.65
N MET A 32 -10.24 11.36 1.98
CA MET A 32 -10.85 10.08 1.73
C MET A 32 -11.11 9.53 3.13
N THR A 33 -12.37 9.49 3.53
CA THR A 33 -12.78 8.72 4.69
C THR A 33 -12.25 7.30 4.46
N ALA A 34 -11.15 6.95 5.12
CA ALA A 34 -10.65 5.59 5.09
C ALA A 34 -11.82 4.69 5.48
N ALA A 35 -12.03 3.61 4.72
CA ALA A 35 -13.03 2.64 5.10
C ALA A 35 -12.78 2.23 6.55
N PRO A 36 -13.82 1.99 7.37
CA PRO A 36 -13.59 1.44 8.69
C PRO A 36 -12.78 0.14 8.57
N GLY A 37 -11.92 -0.11 9.55
CA GLY A 37 -11.18 -1.36 9.68
C GLY A 37 -12.11 -2.56 9.84
N MET A 38 -11.59 -3.65 10.39
CA MET A 38 -12.38 -4.84 10.62
C MET A 38 -13.54 -4.56 11.59
N THR A 39 -14.68 -5.18 11.34
CA THR A 39 -15.75 -5.25 12.33
C THR A 39 -15.43 -6.28 13.43
N GLN A 40 -16.15 -6.25 14.55
CA GLN A 40 -15.97 -7.27 15.61
C GLN A 40 -16.24 -8.69 15.11
N LYS A 41 -17.24 -8.86 14.25
CA LYS A 41 -17.57 -10.16 13.64
C LYS A 41 -16.43 -10.65 12.75
N GLU A 42 -15.84 -9.75 11.96
CA GLU A 42 -14.73 -10.07 11.08
C GLU A 42 -13.47 -10.43 11.86
N ARG A 43 -13.17 -9.72 12.96
CA ARG A 43 -12.08 -10.09 13.88
C ARG A 43 -12.29 -11.48 14.44
N PHE A 44 -13.48 -11.74 14.97
CA PHE A 44 -13.83 -13.07 15.49
C PHE A 44 -13.70 -14.17 14.44
N LEU A 45 -14.14 -13.94 13.20
CA LEU A 45 -13.99 -14.91 12.11
C LEU A 45 -12.53 -15.10 11.69
N PHE A 46 -11.73 -14.04 11.68
CA PHE A 46 -10.30 -14.13 11.40
C PHE A 46 -9.58 -14.94 12.49
N ASP A 47 -9.88 -14.68 13.77
CA ASP A 47 -9.29 -15.41 14.90
C ASP A 47 -9.59 -16.91 14.84
N LEU A 48 -10.80 -17.30 14.41
CA LEU A 48 -11.19 -18.70 14.28
C LEU A 48 -10.58 -19.40 13.07
N ASN A 49 -10.50 -18.72 11.92
CA ASN A 49 -10.15 -19.35 10.64
C ASN A 49 -8.70 -19.12 10.22
N GLY A 50 -8.04 -18.10 10.76
CA GLY A 50 -6.76 -17.58 10.27
C GLY A 50 -6.84 -16.81 8.95
N TYR A 51 -8.05 -16.55 8.42
CA TYR A 51 -8.26 -15.76 7.21
C TYR A 51 -9.63 -15.07 7.18
N ILE A 52 -9.76 -14.08 6.29
CA ILE A 52 -11.03 -13.39 6.02
C ILE A 52 -11.19 -13.08 4.53
N ILE A 53 -12.44 -13.03 4.05
CA ILE A 53 -12.78 -12.66 2.67
C ILE A 53 -13.38 -11.26 2.63
N VAL A 54 -12.62 -10.29 2.10
CA VAL A 54 -13.11 -8.92 1.85
C VAL A 54 -13.69 -8.84 0.43
N ARG A 55 -15.02 -8.89 0.31
CA ARG A 55 -15.69 -8.88 -1.00
C ARG A 55 -15.74 -7.47 -1.62
N GLY A 56 -15.59 -7.44 -2.94
CA GLY A 56 -15.58 -6.19 -3.72
C GLY A 56 -14.48 -5.24 -3.28
N ALA A 57 -13.33 -5.78 -2.85
CA ALA A 57 -12.20 -4.97 -2.39
C ALA A 57 -11.72 -3.97 -3.46
N LEU A 58 -11.84 -4.37 -4.74
CA LEU A 58 -11.48 -3.60 -5.92
C LEU A 58 -12.72 -3.31 -6.75
N SER A 59 -12.73 -2.16 -7.42
CA SER A 59 -13.75 -1.82 -8.42
C SER A 59 -13.54 -2.59 -9.73
N SER A 60 -14.55 -2.60 -10.61
CA SER A 60 -14.44 -3.18 -11.95
C SER A 60 -13.31 -2.56 -12.77
N GLU A 61 -13.10 -1.26 -12.63
CA GLU A 61 -12.10 -0.49 -13.34
C GLU A 61 -10.69 -0.85 -12.84
N GLU A 62 -10.52 -0.98 -11.53
CA GLU A 62 -9.24 -1.40 -10.93
C GLU A 62 -8.87 -2.82 -11.34
N VAL A 63 -9.84 -3.74 -11.32
CA VAL A 63 -9.63 -5.12 -11.80
C VAL A 63 -9.24 -5.12 -13.28
N THR A 64 -9.92 -4.32 -14.10
CA THR A 64 -9.61 -4.21 -15.53
C THR A 64 -8.19 -3.69 -15.74
N ALA A 65 -7.80 -2.61 -15.04
CA ALA A 65 -6.47 -2.02 -15.14
C ALA A 65 -5.35 -2.99 -14.71
N LEU A 66 -5.56 -3.76 -13.63
CA LEU A 66 -4.62 -4.78 -13.18
C LEU A 66 -4.49 -5.91 -14.21
N ASN A 67 -5.60 -6.40 -14.76
CA ASN A 67 -5.59 -7.44 -15.78
C ASN A 67 -4.88 -6.97 -17.05
N THR A 68 -5.15 -5.76 -17.54
CA THR A 68 -4.46 -5.20 -18.71
C THR A 68 -2.95 -5.11 -18.49
N CYS A 69 -2.51 -4.68 -17.30
CA CYS A 69 -1.09 -4.64 -16.94
C CYS A 69 -0.46 -6.05 -16.96
N VAL A 70 -1.15 -7.07 -16.43
CA VAL A 70 -0.70 -8.46 -16.53
C VAL A 70 -0.61 -8.93 -17.99
N ASP A 71 -1.62 -8.64 -18.80
CA ASP A 71 -1.67 -9.04 -20.21
C ASP A 71 -0.51 -8.42 -21.01
N ASN A 72 -0.17 -7.16 -20.75
CA ASN A 72 0.95 -6.45 -21.39
C ASN A 72 2.30 -7.10 -21.11
N HIS A 73 2.47 -7.73 -19.94
CA HIS A 73 3.72 -8.34 -19.49
C HIS A 73 3.70 -9.88 -19.53
N ALA A 74 2.64 -10.51 -20.05
CA ALA A 74 2.49 -11.96 -20.08
C ALA A 74 3.61 -12.69 -20.87
N ASN A 75 4.18 -12.01 -21.86
CA ASN A 75 5.32 -12.46 -22.65
C ASN A 75 6.64 -12.51 -21.84
N GLU A 76 6.79 -11.70 -20.80
CA GLU A 76 7.95 -11.68 -19.91
C GLU A 76 7.91 -12.78 -18.84
N ALA A 77 6.76 -13.45 -18.69
CA ALA A 77 6.58 -14.49 -17.68
C ALA A 77 7.58 -15.64 -17.85
N VAL A 78 8.34 -15.93 -16.80
CA VAL A 78 9.41 -16.95 -16.83
C VAL A 78 8.85 -18.28 -16.33
N SER A 79 8.98 -19.33 -17.14
CA SER A 79 8.64 -20.70 -16.73
C SER A 79 9.71 -21.23 -15.77
N ARG A 80 9.33 -21.56 -14.52
CA ARG A 80 10.20 -22.31 -13.59
C ARG A 80 10.15 -23.80 -13.91
N SER A 81 10.84 -24.20 -14.97
CA SER A 81 10.81 -25.56 -15.52
C SER A 81 11.79 -26.55 -14.87
N SER A 82 12.72 -26.07 -14.04
CA SER A 82 13.72 -26.93 -13.39
C SER A 82 13.05 -27.95 -12.46
N THR A 83 13.46 -29.21 -12.57
CA THR A 83 12.93 -30.37 -11.83
C THR A 83 12.80 -30.17 -10.31
N PRO A 84 13.73 -29.49 -9.59
CA PRO A 84 13.61 -29.26 -8.15
C PRO A 84 12.48 -28.33 -7.73
N LEU A 85 11.89 -27.57 -8.66
CA LEU A 85 10.84 -26.59 -8.39
C LEU A 85 9.43 -27.16 -8.64
N LYS A 86 9.32 -28.44 -8.99
CA LYS A 86 8.05 -29.13 -9.20
C LYS A 86 7.64 -29.88 -7.95
N ASN A 87 6.51 -29.51 -7.36
CA ASN A 87 5.93 -30.21 -6.20
C ASN A 87 5.29 -31.57 -6.57
N ALA A 88 5.11 -31.84 -7.87
CA ALA A 88 4.51 -33.06 -8.38
C ALA A 88 5.45 -33.83 -9.30
N LYS A 89 5.39 -35.17 -9.22
CA LYS A 89 6.03 -36.04 -10.21
C LYS A 89 5.35 -35.85 -11.56
N GLN A 90 6.14 -35.77 -12.63
CA GLN A 90 5.67 -35.47 -13.99
C GLN A 90 4.60 -36.45 -14.52
N ALA A 91 4.59 -37.69 -14.04
CA ALA A 91 3.60 -38.73 -14.38
C ALA A 91 2.68 -39.10 -13.19
N GLY A 92 2.60 -38.26 -12.16
CA GLY A 92 1.71 -38.47 -11.01
C GLY A 92 0.31 -37.92 -11.25
N ALA A 93 -0.63 -38.27 -10.36
CA ALA A 93 -2.02 -37.78 -10.40
C ALA A 93 -2.16 -36.24 -10.35
N PHE A 94 -1.11 -35.54 -9.88
CA PHE A 94 -1.04 -34.08 -9.80
C PHE A 94 -0.02 -33.47 -10.78
N GLY A 95 0.46 -34.25 -11.76
CA GLY A 95 1.40 -33.77 -12.78
C GLY A 95 0.69 -32.98 -13.87
N ASP A 96 1.15 -31.77 -14.14
CA ASP A 96 0.71 -30.98 -15.31
C ASP A 96 1.83 -30.86 -16.36
N LYS A 97 1.42 -30.61 -17.61
CA LYS A 97 2.31 -30.37 -18.75
C LYS A 97 3.03 -29.02 -18.63
N GLY A 98 2.39 -28.04 -17.99
CA GLY A 98 2.93 -26.69 -17.78
C GLY A 98 3.86 -26.61 -16.57
N ALA A 99 4.82 -25.69 -16.63
CA ALA A 99 5.51 -25.19 -15.43
C ALA A 99 4.77 -23.96 -14.91
N ARG A 100 4.89 -23.71 -13.60
CA ARG A 100 4.51 -22.41 -13.02
C ARG A 100 5.21 -21.30 -13.81
N ARG A 101 4.44 -20.30 -14.23
CA ARG A 101 4.94 -19.07 -14.83
C ARG A 101 5.03 -18.05 -13.70
N ASP A 102 6.16 -17.40 -13.57
CA ASP A 102 6.35 -16.36 -12.58
C ASP A 102 6.59 -15.02 -13.29
N MET A 103 5.75 -14.05 -12.95
CA MET A 103 5.86 -12.65 -13.35
C MET A 103 6.29 -11.83 -12.14
N GLY A 104 7.54 -12.06 -11.73
CA GLY A 104 8.16 -11.26 -10.66
C GLY A 104 8.47 -9.84 -11.13
N GLY A 105 8.59 -8.92 -10.19
CA GLY A 105 9.01 -7.55 -10.50
C GLY A 105 7.91 -6.63 -11.03
N MET A 106 6.63 -7.00 -10.93
CA MET A 106 5.51 -6.18 -11.43
C MET A 106 5.39 -4.81 -10.77
N LEU A 107 5.94 -4.64 -9.56
CA LEU A 107 6.06 -3.32 -8.93
C LEU A 107 7.07 -2.40 -9.64
N GLY A 108 7.91 -2.93 -10.54
CA GLY A 108 8.91 -2.21 -11.32
C GLY A 108 8.52 -1.96 -12.77
N TRP A 109 7.39 -2.51 -13.23
CA TRP A 109 6.91 -2.29 -14.60
C TRP A 109 6.58 -0.82 -14.86
N GLU A 110 6.72 -0.40 -16.13
CA GLU A 110 6.44 0.98 -16.55
C GLU A 110 4.97 1.34 -16.27
N ASP A 111 4.04 0.43 -16.56
CA ASP A 111 2.59 0.58 -16.29
C ASP A 111 2.14 -0.03 -14.95
N GLY A 112 3.09 -0.39 -14.07
CA GLY A 112 2.85 -1.07 -12.79
C GLY A 112 2.17 -0.23 -11.68
N ASP A 113 1.70 0.97 -11.98
CA ASP A 113 1.09 1.89 -11.01
C ASP A 113 -0.14 1.31 -10.33
N SER A 114 -0.94 0.51 -11.06
CA SER A 114 -2.11 -0.18 -10.50
C SER A 114 -1.70 -1.13 -9.38
N PHE A 115 -0.59 -1.86 -9.54
CA PHE A 115 -0.06 -2.74 -8.50
C PHE A 115 0.54 -1.97 -7.33
N ARG A 116 1.22 -0.84 -7.58
CA ARG A 116 1.75 0.03 -6.51
C ARG A 116 0.64 0.61 -5.65
N LYS A 117 -0.46 1.06 -6.26
CA LYS A 117 -1.66 1.54 -5.55
C LYS A 117 -2.30 0.46 -4.67
N LEU A 118 -2.22 -0.81 -5.07
CA LEU A 118 -2.76 -1.93 -4.31
C LEU A 118 -2.09 -2.11 -2.94
N LEU A 119 -0.80 -1.77 -2.82
CA LEU A 119 -0.01 -1.91 -1.58
C LEU A 119 -0.58 -1.12 -0.38
N ALA A 120 -1.25 -0.02 -0.67
CA ALA A 120 -1.89 0.86 0.31
C ALA A 120 -3.33 1.19 -0.10
N HIS A 121 -4.04 0.20 -0.68
CA HIS A 121 -5.39 0.40 -1.17
C HIS A 121 -6.33 0.84 -0.03
N PRO A 122 -7.12 1.92 -0.18
CA PRO A 122 -7.87 2.55 0.92
C PRO A 122 -8.92 1.64 1.57
N LYS A 123 -9.37 0.60 0.86
CA LYS A 123 -10.28 -0.42 1.42
C LYS A 123 -9.55 -1.54 2.17
N LEU A 124 -8.27 -1.78 1.91
CA LEU A 124 -7.48 -2.86 2.49
C LEU A 124 -6.53 -2.37 3.60
N ALA A 125 -5.97 -1.18 3.47
CA ALA A 125 -5.04 -0.61 4.44
C ALA A 125 -5.60 -0.59 5.88
N PRO A 126 -6.88 -0.23 6.14
CA PRO A 126 -7.46 -0.31 7.49
C PRO A 126 -7.48 -1.73 8.07
N TYR A 127 -7.71 -2.75 7.24
CA TYR A 127 -7.64 -4.16 7.68
C TYR A 127 -6.20 -4.56 8.01
N LEU A 128 -5.23 -4.13 7.21
CA LEU A 128 -3.81 -4.39 7.47
C LEU A 128 -3.32 -3.70 8.75
N VAL A 129 -3.77 -2.48 9.01
CA VAL A 129 -3.46 -1.78 10.28
C VAL A 129 -4.07 -2.51 11.48
N ASP A 130 -5.32 -2.96 11.39
CA ASP A 130 -5.96 -3.71 12.48
C ASP A 130 -5.25 -5.04 12.77
N LEU A 131 -4.74 -5.72 11.74
CA LEU A 131 -4.11 -7.04 11.85
C LEU A 131 -2.61 -6.99 12.17
N LEU A 132 -1.89 -6.03 11.60
CA LEU A 132 -0.42 -5.96 11.61
C LEU A 132 0.12 -4.77 12.43
N GLY A 133 -0.74 -3.82 12.79
CA GLY A 133 -0.37 -2.55 13.42
C GLY A 133 -0.03 -1.45 12.41
N GLU A 134 0.12 -0.23 12.93
CA GLU A 134 0.58 0.91 12.14
C GLU A 134 2.02 0.70 11.64
N GLY A 135 2.32 1.21 10.44
CA GLY A 135 3.66 1.10 9.86
C GLY A 135 4.02 -0.28 9.29
N TYR A 136 3.01 -1.08 8.93
CA TYR A 136 3.23 -2.36 8.25
C TYR A 136 4.12 -2.18 7.01
N ARG A 137 4.99 -3.16 6.77
CA ARG A 137 5.92 -3.16 5.62
C ARG A 137 5.74 -4.41 4.80
N LEU A 138 6.09 -4.31 3.52
CA LEU A 138 6.32 -5.50 2.71
C LEU A 138 7.53 -6.26 3.26
N ASP A 139 7.33 -7.53 3.59
CA ASP A 139 8.42 -8.42 3.95
C ASP A 139 9.05 -9.08 2.72
N HIS A 140 8.24 -9.30 1.68
CA HIS A 140 8.65 -9.89 0.42
C HIS A 140 8.09 -9.06 -0.74
N GLN A 141 8.78 -9.08 -1.89
CA GLN A 141 8.16 -8.57 -3.11
C GLN A 141 7.01 -9.49 -3.52
N PRO A 142 5.84 -8.94 -3.88
CA PRO A 142 4.74 -9.76 -4.35
C PRO A 142 5.09 -10.36 -5.72
N LEU A 143 4.40 -11.45 -6.07
CA LEU A 143 4.57 -12.17 -7.33
C LEU A 143 3.23 -12.23 -8.04
N ALA A 144 3.21 -11.98 -9.35
CA ALA A 144 2.12 -12.39 -10.21
C ALA A 144 2.42 -13.79 -10.77
N LEU A 145 1.44 -14.70 -10.71
CA LEU A 145 1.58 -16.14 -10.96
C LEU A 145 0.57 -16.63 -11.99
#